data_AF-A0A9D3XUA5-F1
#
_entry.id   AF-A0A9D3XUA5-F1
#
_cell.length_a   1.000
_cell.length_b   1.000
_cell.length_c   1.000
_cell.angle_alpha   90.00
_cell.angle_beta   90.00
_cell.angle_gamma   90.00
#
_symmetry.space_group_name_H-M   'P 1'
#
loop_
_entity.id
_entity.type
_entity.pdbx_description
1 polymer ?
#
loop_
_entity_poly.entity_id
_entity_poly.type
_entity_poly.pdbx_seq_one_letter_code
_entity_poly.pdbx_strand_id
1 'polypeptide(L)'
;MEPPVDDPTSNTMWLRERDPPNENNQEQLQSKKMRRKNEQKRTEANKDRRQILVTCNYGNGGCQHTCDDTDTGPVCGCHQKYALHSDGRTCIEKDEAAIESSEYNATSVADVDKRVKRRLLMETCAVNNGGCDRTCKDTATGVRCSCPVGFTLQPDGKTCK
;
A
#
# COMPACT_ATOMS: atom_id res chain seq x y z
N MET A 1 -22.14 -70.79 57.38
CA MET A 1 -21.63 -69.63 58.15
C MET A 1 -20.28 -69.24 57.55
N GLU A 2 -20.21 -67.99 57.06
CA GLU A 2 -19.10 -67.08 56.66
C GLU A 2 -17.61 -67.39 57.03
N PRO A 3 -16.58 -66.69 56.45
CA PRO A 3 -16.12 -66.54 55.04
C PRO A 3 -14.55 -66.56 54.95
N PRO A 4 -13.84 -65.61 54.27
CA PRO A 4 -13.23 -65.60 52.92
C PRO A 4 -11.69 -65.85 52.94
N VAL A 5 -10.92 -65.94 51.85
CA VAL A 5 -10.41 -64.89 50.92
C VAL A 5 -9.54 -65.60 49.87
N ASP A 6 -9.46 -65.17 48.61
CA ASP A 6 -8.32 -65.47 47.72
C ASP A 6 -8.13 -64.43 46.60
N ASP A 7 -6.86 -64.19 46.29
CA ASP A 7 -6.15 -62.99 45.80
C ASP A 7 -6.04 -62.88 44.26
N PRO A 8 -5.85 -61.68 43.65
CA PRO A 8 -5.65 -61.52 42.22
C PRO A 8 -4.17 -61.33 41.87
N THR A 9 -3.56 -62.20 41.04
CA THR A 9 -2.60 -61.84 39.94
C THR A 9 -1.85 -63.05 39.35
N SER A 10 -2.01 -63.31 38.04
CA SER A 10 -0.96 -63.67 37.05
C SER A 10 -1.61 -64.26 35.80
N ASN A 11 -1.64 -63.59 34.64
CA ASN A 11 -0.54 -63.35 33.69
C ASN A 11 -0.23 -64.56 32.77
N THR A 12 -0.74 -64.54 31.53
CA THR A 12 -0.17 -65.25 30.37
C THR A 12 -0.46 -64.50 29.04
N MET A 13 0.62 -64.13 28.34
CA MET A 13 0.71 -63.73 26.91
C MET A 13 0.12 -64.83 25.98
N TRP A 14 -0.36 -64.57 24.75
CA TRP A 14 0.46 -64.38 23.53
C TRP A 14 -0.37 -64.04 22.27
N LEU A 15 0.30 -63.37 21.29
CA LEU A 15 0.04 -63.16 19.84
C LEU A 15 -0.66 -61.83 19.43
N ARG A 16 0.10 -60.78 19.05
CA ARG A 16 0.64 -60.42 17.69
C ARG A 16 -0.48 -59.92 16.74
N GLU A 17 -0.46 -58.79 16.03
CA GLU A 17 0.60 -58.05 15.30
C GLU A 17 0.19 -56.58 15.00
N ARG A 18 1.10 -55.62 15.22
CA ARG A 18 1.69 -54.73 14.19
C ARG A 18 2.53 -53.65 14.89
N ASP A 19 3.79 -53.96 15.16
CA ASP A 19 4.79 -52.92 15.39
C ASP A 19 5.13 -52.27 14.03
N PRO A 20 4.90 -50.96 13.83
CA PRO A 20 5.51 -50.23 12.72
C PRO A 20 7.04 -50.12 12.94
N PRO A 21 7.81 -49.95 11.85
CA PRO A 21 9.13 -50.52 11.71
C PRO A 21 10.18 -49.95 12.68
N ASN A 22 11.07 -50.84 13.15
CA ASN A 22 12.43 -50.49 13.52
C ASN A 22 13.15 -49.99 12.27
N GLU A 23 13.00 -48.71 11.96
CA GLU A 23 13.84 -48.06 10.97
C GLU A 23 15.23 -47.90 11.58
N ASN A 24 16.18 -48.66 11.03
CA ASN A 24 17.60 -48.65 11.34
C ASN A 24 18.04 -47.26 11.87
N ASN A 25 18.50 -47.22 13.13
CA ASN A 25 18.88 -45.98 13.82
C ASN A 25 19.85 -45.12 13.00
N GLN A 26 20.65 -45.74 12.12
CA GLN A 26 21.57 -45.04 11.24
C GLN A 26 20.86 -44.33 10.08
N GLU A 27 19.84 -44.95 9.47
CA GLU A 27 19.02 -44.34 8.41
C GLU A 27 18.13 -43.24 8.99
N GLN A 28 17.56 -43.45 10.19
CA GLN A 28 16.85 -42.40 10.91
C GLN A 28 17.76 -41.22 11.30
N LEU A 29 19.00 -41.50 11.73
CA LEU A 29 19.97 -40.45 12.06
C LEU A 29 20.43 -39.71 10.80
N GLN A 30 20.63 -40.41 9.68
CA GLN A 30 20.93 -39.80 8.39
C GLN A 30 19.77 -38.94 7.89
N SER A 31 18.53 -39.40 8.02
CA SER A 31 17.31 -38.65 7.69
C SER A 31 17.14 -37.41 8.57
N LYS A 32 17.33 -37.53 9.89
CA LYS A 32 17.31 -36.39 10.83
C LYS A 32 18.43 -35.38 10.55
N LYS A 33 19.64 -35.84 10.20
CA LYS A 33 20.77 -34.98 9.77
C LYS A 33 20.47 -34.28 8.45
N MET A 34 19.87 -34.97 7.49
CA MET A 34 19.44 -34.41 6.20
C MET A 34 18.36 -33.35 6.40
N ARG A 35 17.37 -33.60 7.25
CA ARG A 35 16.34 -32.61 7.62
C ARG A 35 16.94 -31.37 8.27
N ARG A 36 17.86 -31.54 9.24
CA ARG A 36 18.60 -30.42 9.85
C ARG A 36 19.45 -29.65 8.84
N LYS A 37 20.15 -30.34 7.93
CA LYS A 37 20.90 -29.69 6.84
C LYS A 37 19.98 -28.95 5.87
N ASN A 38 18.80 -29.50 5.57
CA ASN A 38 17.84 -28.86 4.67
C ASN A 38 17.17 -27.66 5.34
N GLU A 39 16.88 -27.75 6.64
CA GLU A 39 16.40 -26.63 7.46
C GLU A 39 17.47 -25.55 7.60
N GLN A 40 18.73 -25.93 7.80
CA GLN A 40 19.86 -25.00 7.85
C GLN A 40 20.15 -24.34 6.49
N LYS A 41 20.05 -25.09 5.38
CA LYS A 41 20.08 -24.52 4.02
C LYS A 41 18.90 -23.58 3.77
N ARG A 42 17.71 -23.86 4.32
CA ARG A 42 16.53 -22.98 4.22
C ARG A 42 16.70 -21.70 5.05
N THR A 43 17.34 -21.77 6.22
CA THR A 43 17.65 -20.58 7.02
C THR A 43 18.78 -19.75 6.40
N GLU A 44 19.79 -20.40 5.81
CA GLU A 44 20.87 -19.75 5.04
C GLU A 44 20.34 -19.11 3.74
N ALA A 45 19.47 -19.79 2.98
CA ALA A 45 18.81 -19.21 1.81
C ALA A 45 17.88 -18.02 2.13
N ASN A 46 17.35 -17.95 3.37
CA ASN A 46 16.57 -16.81 3.85
C ASN A 46 17.46 -15.68 4.41
N LYS A 47 18.68 -16.01 4.84
CA LYS A 47 19.71 -15.05 5.25
C LYS A 47 20.38 -14.38 4.06
N ASP A 48 20.53 -15.10 2.95
CA ASP A 48 21.11 -14.59 1.69
C ASP A 48 20.13 -13.71 0.88
N ARG A 49 18.85 -13.70 1.26
CA ARG A 49 17.82 -12.81 0.71
C ARG A 49 17.67 -11.50 1.49
N ARG A 50 18.74 -11.03 2.15
CA ARG A 50 18.69 -9.84 3.01
C ARG A 50 19.71 -8.75 2.69
N GLN A 51 20.34 -8.75 1.52
CA GLN A 51 21.13 -7.59 1.09
C GLN A 51 21.43 -7.58 -0.43
N ILE A 52 20.45 -7.93 -1.27
CA ILE A 52 20.43 -7.28 -2.59
C ILE A 52 20.05 -5.84 -2.26
N LEU A 53 21.03 -4.93 -2.31
CA LEU A 53 20.78 -3.50 -2.21
C LEU A 53 19.69 -3.19 -3.24
N VAL A 54 18.46 -3.00 -2.76
CA VAL A 54 17.32 -2.77 -3.65
C VAL A 54 17.52 -1.38 -4.20
N THR A 55 18.03 -1.25 -5.42
CA THR A 55 18.26 0.05 -6.03
C THR A 55 16.98 0.59 -6.68
N CYS A 56 16.96 1.87 -7.01
CA CYS A 56 15.83 2.47 -7.74
C CYS A 56 15.59 1.80 -9.09
N ASN A 57 16.66 1.30 -9.72
CA ASN A 57 16.56 0.52 -10.97
C ASN A 57 15.81 -0.81 -10.82
N TYR A 58 15.62 -1.32 -9.60
CA TYR A 58 14.91 -2.56 -9.35
C TYR A 58 13.63 -2.32 -8.54
N GLY A 59 12.49 -2.31 -9.24
CA GLY A 59 11.18 -2.10 -8.61
C GLY A 59 11.08 -0.75 -7.90
N ASN A 60 11.71 0.29 -8.44
CA ASN A 60 11.74 1.65 -7.89
C ASN A 60 12.26 1.71 -6.44
N GLY A 61 13.19 0.83 -6.04
CA GLY A 61 13.65 0.77 -4.64
C GLY A 61 12.59 0.28 -3.65
N GLY A 62 11.41 -0.10 -4.13
CA GLY A 62 10.20 -0.30 -3.33
C GLY A 62 9.43 0.99 -3.00
N CYS A 63 9.75 2.12 -3.64
CA CYS A 63 9.09 3.40 -3.46
C CYS A 63 7.80 3.49 -4.27
N GLN A 64 6.78 4.15 -3.72
CA GLN A 64 5.50 4.34 -4.40
C GLN A 64 5.55 5.41 -5.51
N HIS A 65 6.29 6.50 -5.30
CA HIS A 65 6.42 7.60 -6.27
C HIS A 65 7.85 7.74 -6.79
N THR A 66 8.68 8.56 -6.14
CA THR A 66 10.05 8.81 -6.60
C THR A 66 11.06 8.03 -5.77
N CYS A 67 12.19 7.70 -6.36
CA CYS A 67 13.29 6.97 -5.74
C CYS A 67 14.61 7.57 -6.18
N ASP A 68 15.49 7.81 -5.22
CA ASP A 68 16.87 8.25 -5.44
C ASP A 68 17.86 7.24 -4.84
N ASP A 69 18.84 6.80 -5.63
CA ASP A 69 19.89 5.89 -5.15
C ASP A 69 20.90 6.67 -4.30
N THR A 70 21.13 6.22 -3.06
CA THR A 70 22.15 6.80 -2.17
C THR A 70 23.13 5.73 -1.68
N ASP A 71 24.28 6.15 -1.14
CA ASP A 71 25.30 5.26 -0.57
C ASP A 71 24.77 4.41 0.60
N THR A 72 23.67 4.82 1.21
CA THR A 72 23.00 4.10 2.31
C THR A 72 21.80 3.27 1.85
N GLY A 73 21.44 3.31 0.56
CA GLY A 73 20.28 2.64 -0.01
C GLY A 73 19.32 3.58 -0.76
N PRO A 74 18.24 3.06 -1.36
CA PRO A 74 17.25 3.88 -2.05
C PRO A 74 16.52 4.76 -1.03
N VAL A 75 16.36 6.05 -1.35
CA VAL A 75 15.54 6.98 -0.58
C VAL A 75 14.29 7.31 -1.38
N CYS A 76 13.13 7.08 -0.78
CA CYS A 76 11.84 7.34 -1.41
C CYS A 76 11.39 8.79 -1.21
N GLY A 77 10.83 9.38 -2.26
CA GLY A 77 10.18 10.67 -2.23
C GLY A 77 8.73 10.60 -2.72
N CYS A 78 7.98 11.67 -2.45
CA CYS A 78 6.57 11.78 -2.82
C CYS A 78 6.31 13.04 -3.63
N HIS A 79 5.42 12.94 -4.63
CA HIS A 79 4.92 14.09 -5.38
C HIS A 79 4.19 15.11 -4.50
N GLN A 80 3.98 16.32 -5.03
CA GLN A 80 3.24 17.38 -4.34
C GLN A 80 1.87 16.87 -3.86
N LYS A 81 1.46 17.28 -2.65
CA LYS A 81 0.26 16.85 -1.91
C LYS A 81 0.33 15.48 -1.22
N TYR A 82 1.44 14.74 -1.35
CA TYR A 82 1.65 13.48 -0.63
C TYR A 82 2.80 13.60 0.38
N ALA A 83 2.71 12.87 1.48
CA ALA A 83 3.73 12.71 2.51
C ALA A 83 4.25 11.27 2.50
N LEU A 84 5.54 11.11 2.76
CA LEU A 84 6.11 9.79 2.94
C LEU A 84 5.58 9.21 4.26
N HIS A 85 4.95 8.04 4.15
CA HIS A 85 4.46 7.27 5.27
C HIS A 85 5.63 6.75 6.11
N SER A 86 5.36 6.33 7.35
CA SER A 86 6.40 5.88 8.29
C SER A 86 7.14 4.62 7.84
N ASP A 87 6.61 3.89 6.87
CA ASP A 87 7.30 2.76 6.24
C ASP A 87 8.44 3.17 5.29
N GLY A 88 8.60 4.48 5.04
CA GLY A 88 9.64 5.04 4.19
C GLY A 88 9.48 4.69 2.70
N ARG A 89 8.32 4.20 2.27
CA ARG A 89 8.08 3.68 0.91
C ARG A 89 6.75 4.15 0.31
N THR A 90 5.72 4.21 1.13
CA THR A 90 4.37 4.58 0.72
C THR A 90 4.18 6.09 0.84
N CYS A 91 3.42 6.67 -0.07
CA CYS A 91 3.02 8.07 -0.09
C CYS A 91 1.53 8.18 0.27
N ILE A 92 1.22 8.85 1.37
CA ILE A 92 -0.16 9.11 1.82
C ILE A 92 -0.54 10.56 1.51
N GLU A 93 -1.81 10.84 1.31
CA GLU A 93 -2.29 12.20 1.10
C GLU A 93 -2.03 13.04 2.35
N LYS A 94 -1.49 14.25 2.15
CA LYS A 94 -1.33 15.26 3.19
C LYS A 94 -2.69 15.91 3.43
N ASP A 95 -3.60 15.20 4.06
CA ASP A 95 -4.78 15.84 4.63
C ASP A 95 -4.32 16.72 5.81
N GLU A 96 -4.28 18.03 5.57
CA GLU A 96 -4.39 19.06 6.62
C GLU A 96 -3.41 18.93 7.81
N ALA A 97 -2.10 18.81 7.54
CA ALA A 97 -1.08 19.02 8.57
C ALA A 97 0.08 19.87 8.01
N ALA A 98 0.02 21.17 8.33
CA ALA A 98 1.13 22.13 8.37
C ALA A 98 1.79 22.57 7.04
N ILE A 99 1.05 23.27 6.18
CA ILE A 99 1.62 24.43 5.46
C ILE A 99 0.61 25.59 5.50
N GLU A 100 0.64 26.35 6.59
CA GLU A 100 0.28 27.77 6.55
C GLU A 100 1.58 28.58 6.52
N SER A 101 1.60 29.61 5.67
CA SER A 101 2.68 30.59 5.43
C SER A 101 3.86 30.06 4.60
N SER A 102 4.27 30.65 3.48
CA SER A 102 4.16 32.02 2.94
C SER A 102 4.46 31.93 1.44
N GLU A 103 3.66 32.48 0.53
CA GLU A 103 3.84 33.88 0.08
C GLU A 103 2.48 34.63 0.04
N TYR A 104 2.18 35.57 0.94
CA TYR A 104 2.43 37.05 0.86
C TYR A 104 2.13 37.65 -0.54
N ASN A 105 1.38 38.74 -0.73
CA ASN A 105 0.77 39.70 0.18
C ASN A 105 -0.39 40.48 -0.48
N ALA A 106 -1.39 40.77 0.35
CA ALA A 106 -2.27 41.96 0.38
C ALA A 106 -2.99 42.41 -0.91
N THR A 107 -4.31 42.24 -0.96
CA THR A 107 -5.26 43.32 -0.61
C THR A 107 -6.72 42.83 -0.70
N SER A 108 -7.49 43.08 0.37
CA SER A 108 -8.95 43.30 0.42
C SER A 108 -9.88 42.24 -0.21
N VAL A 109 -10.95 41.73 0.40
CA VAL A 109 -11.80 42.21 1.49
C VAL A 109 -12.75 41.05 1.84
N ALA A 110 -13.07 40.93 3.13
CA ALA A 110 -14.28 40.34 3.70
C ALA A 110 -14.65 38.88 3.34
N ASP A 111 -14.44 38.03 4.34
CA ASP A 111 -15.27 36.90 4.79
C ASP A 111 -16.57 36.61 4.01
N VAL A 112 -16.56 35.68 3.03
CA VAL A 112 -17.74 34.85 2.67
C VAL A 112 -17.31 33.47 2.17
N ASP A 113 -17.57 32.45 3.00
CA ASP A 113 -17.85 31.03 2.68
C ASP A 113 -16.74 30.08 2.15
N LYS A 114 -16.22 29.25 3.07
CA LYS A 114 -15.24 28.16 2.84
C LYS A 114 -15.73 27.00 1.95
N ARG A 115 -16.96 27.00 1.43
CA ARG A 115 -17.46 25.95 0.52
C ARG A 115 -17.14 26.20 -0.97
N VAL A 116 -16.74 27.42 -1.34
CA VAL A 116 -16.59 27.83 -2.76
C VAL A 116 -15.20 27.54 -3.35
N LYS A 117 -14.16 27.38 -2.52
CA LYS A 117 -12.76 27.35 -2.97
C LYS A 117 -12.33 26.09 -3.75
N ARG A 118 -13.14 25.02 -3.75
CA ARG A 118 -12.88 23.81 -4.56
C ARG A 118 -13.18 24.02 -6.07
N ARG A 119 -13.82 25.13 -6.45
CA ARG A 119 -14.25 25.41 -7.84
C ARG A 119 -13.30 26.30 -8.66
N LEU A 120 -12.33 26.96 -8.04
CA LEU A 120 -11.54 28.02 -8.70
C LEU A 120 -10.43 27.53 -9.65
N LEU A 121 -10.24 26.21 -9.84
CA LEU A 121 -9.15 25.71 -10.69
C LEU A 121 -9.47 25.76 -12.20
N MET A 122 -10.68 26.17 -12.61
CA MET A 122 -11.06 26.25 -14.04
C MET A 122 -11.84 27.53 -14.33
N GLU A 123 -11.31 28.68 -13.91
CA GLU A 123 -11.99 29.97 -14.03
C GLU A 123 -11.51 30.85 -15.18
N THR A 124 -10.65 30.31 -16.06
CA THR A 124 -10.20 31.03 -17.26
C THR A 124 -10.35 30.18 -18.51
N CYS A 125 -10.59 30.83 -19.64
CA CYS A 125 -10.63 30.19 -20.95
C CYS A 125 -9.28 29.63 -21.36
N ALA A 126 -8.19 30.19 -20.84
CA ALA A 126 -6.83 29.70 -21.07
C ALA A 126 -6.62 28.27 -20.55
N VAL A 127 -7.35 27.85 -19.51
CA VAL A 127 -7.24 26.52 -18.92
C VAL A 127 -8.46 25.69 -19.31
N ASN A 128 -8.25 24.64 -20.11
CA ASN A 128 -9.30 23.72 -20.56
C ASN A 128 -10.55 24.42 -21.12
N ASN A 129 -10.39 25.55 -21.83
CA ASN A 129 -11.50 26.35 -22.36
C ASN A 129 -12.51 26.79 -21.28
N GLY A 130 -12.07 26.99 -20.02
CA GLY A 130 -12.95 27.29 -18.90
C GLY A 130 -14.00 26.19 -18.64
N GLY A 131 -13.78 24.98 -19.17
CA GLY A 131 -14.74 23.88 -19.18
C GLY A 131 -15.90 24.05 -20.17
N CYS A 132 -15.85 24.99 -21.11
CA CYS A 132 -16.92 25.20 -22.09
C CYS A 132 -16.85 24.21 -23.26
N ASP A 133 -18.00 23.72 -23.74
CA ASP A 133 -18.08 22.83 -24.91
C ASP A 133 -17.65 23.49 -26.22
N ARG A 134 -17.98 24.77 -26.40
CA ARG A 134 -17.76 25.50 -27.66
C ARG A 134 -17.04 26.82 -27.43
N THR A 135 -17.78 27.86 -27.06
CA THR A 135 -17.21 29.21 -26.93
C THR A 135 -17.00 29.52 -25.46
N CYS A 136 -15.82 30.03 -25.11
CA CYS A 136 -15.50 30.54 -23.78
C CYS A 136 -15.15 32.02 -23.85
N LYS A 137 -15.57 32.80 -22.86
CA LYS A 137 -15.11 34.17 -22.62
C LYS A 137 -14.76 34.40 -21.15
N ASP A 138 -13.60 34.99 -20.92
CA ASP A 138 -13.19 35.47 -19.61
C ASP A 138 -14.00 36.71 -19.23
N THR A 139 -14.49 36.74 -18.00
CA THR A 139 -15.24 37.85 -17.39
C THR A 139 -14.63 38.19 -16.04
N ALA A 140 -14.98 39.36 -15.49
CA ALA A 140 -14.52 39.78 -14.16
C ALA A 140 -14.94 38.83 -13.02
N THR A 141 -15.86 37.90 -13.27
CA THR A 141 -16.39 36.94 -12.30
C THR A 141 -16.09 35.49 -12.68
N GLY A 142 -15.18 35.24 -13.64
CA GLY A 142 -14.77 33.91 -14.08
C GLY A 142 -14.97 33.68 -15.58
N VAL A 143 -15.52 32.52 -15.96
CA VAL A 143 -15.72 32.12 -17.36
C VAL A 143 -17.19 32.02 -17.74
N ARG A 144 -17.54 32.57 -18.90
CA ARG A 144 -18.88 32.49 -19.48
C ARG A 144 -18.85 31.68 -20.79
N CYS A 145 -19.61 30.59 -20.82
CA CYS A 145 -19.75 29.75 -22.01
C CYS A 145 -20.88 30.23 -22.91
N SER A 146 -20.74 30.06 -24.22
CA SER A 146 -21.82 30.29 -25.19
C SER A 146 -21.83 29.24 -26.30
N CYS A 147 -23.04 28.94 -26.79
CA CYS A 147 -23.27 27.94 -27.81
C CYS A 147 -23.47 28.58 -29.20
N PRO A 148 -23.09 27.88 -30.28
CA PRO A 148 -23.41 28.30 -31.64
C PRO A 148 -24.92 28.28 -31.90
N VAL A 149 -25.34 28.96 -32.97
CA VAL A 149 -26.76 29.02 -33.39
C VAL A 149 -27.32 27.60 -33.57
N GLY A 150 -28.50 27.35 -33.00
CA GLY A 150 -29.14 26.03 -33.03
C GLY A 150 -28.84 25.14 -31.83
N PHE A 151 -27.99 25.57 -30.90
CA PHE A 151 -27.67 24.84 -29.66
C PHE A 151 -28.00 25.68 -28.43
N THR A 152 -28.40 24.99 -27.37
CA THR A 152 -28.76 25.60 -26.08
C THR A 152 -27.75 25.24 -25.01
N LEU A 153 -27.37 26.23 -24.20
CA LEU A 153 -26.49 26.02 -23.07
C LEU A 153 -27.26 25.28 -21.98
N GLN A 154 -26.73 24.13 -21.56
CA GLN A 154 -27.33 23.29 -20.54
C GLN A 154 -27.21 23.93 -19.14
N PRO A 155 -27.99 23.46 -18.14
CA PRO A 155 -28.00 24.03 -16.79
C PRO A 155 -26.65 23.96 -16.05
N ASP A 156 -25.73 23.11 -16.51
CA ASP A 156 -24.36 23.06 -16.01
C ASP A 156 -23.53 24.29 -16.39
N GLY A 157 -24.03 25.13 -17.31
CA GLY A 157 -23.40 26.36 -17.77
C GLY A 157 -22.19 26.12 -18.67
N LYS A 158 -21.98 24.87 -19.14
CA LYS A 158 -20.78 24.42 -19.86
C LYS A 158 -21.12 23.68 -21.15
N THR A 159 -22.15 22.84 -21.13
CA THR A 159 -22.48 21.91 -22.21
C THR A 159 -23.43 22.55 -23.23
N CYS A 160 -23.22 22.30 -24.53
CA CYS A 160 -24.10 22.75 -25.62
C CYS A 160 -24.84 21.58 -26.26
N LYS A 161 -26.18 21.59 -26.21
CA LYS A 161 -27.06 20.58 -26.84
C LYS A 161 -28.24 21.20 -27.56
#